data_AF-A0A3A8ZNX8-F1
#
_entry.id   AF-A0A3A8ZNX8-F1
#
_cell.length_a   1.000
_cell.length_b   1.000
_cell.length_c   1.000
_cell.angle_alpha   90.00
_cell.angle_beta   90.00
_cell.angle_gamma   90.00
#
_symmetry.space_group_name_H-M   'P 1'
#
loop_
_entity.id
_entity.type
_entity.pdbx_description
1 polymer ?
#
loop_
_entity_poly.entity_id
_entity_poly.type
_entity_poly.pdbx_seq_one_letter_code
_entity_poly.pdbx_strand_id
1 'polypeptide(L)'
;MVCRAVVFAAREGRKAGKLVILDPAPAANLPDELYHCVDVIKPNETELGLLTGMPVDTAEEIERAACRLLERGVGSVVDTTAAGDSFTAAMAMFLTEAYSLEQAITFAIEVAAVVVTRPGAQSSIPNEDEIREIHGLFI
;
A
#
# COMPACT_ATOMS: atom_id res chain seq x y z
N MET A 1 -10.19 -17.11 2.04
CA MET A 1 -11.23 -16.62 2.96
C MET A 1 -10.62 -15.46 3.74
N VAL A 2 -10.90 -14.22 3.33
CA VAL A 2 -10.39 -13.04 4.05
C VAL A 2 -10.96 -13.06 5.46
N CYS A 3 -10.07 -12.96 6.45
CA CYS A 3 -10.38 -13.22 7.84
C CYS A 3 -11.35 -12.13 8.36
N ARG A 4 -12.44 -12.51 9.06
CA ARG A 4 -13.34 -11.56 9.75
C ARG A 4 -12.57 -10.54 10.62
N ALA A 5 -11.37 -10.90 11.07
CA ALA A 5 -10.45 -10.02 11.77
C ALA A 5 -10.03 -8.78 10.96
N VAL A 6 -9.79 -8.90 9.66
CA VAL A 6 -9.35 -7.79 8.79
C VAL A 6 -10.47 -6.76 8.64
N VAL A 7 -11.69 -7.21 8.37
CA VAL A 7 -12.87 -6.33 8.30
C VAL A 7 -13.10 -5.62 9.62
N PHE A 8 -12.99 -6.33 10.74
CA PHE A 8 -13.13 -5.73 12.07
C PHE A 8 -12.07 -4.65 12.32
N ALA A 9 -10.79 -4.95 12.06
CA ALA A 9 -9.69 -4.01 12.24
C ALA A 9 -9.85 -2.74 11.38
N ALA A 10 -10.22 -2.89 10.11
CA ALA A 10 -10.47 -1.76 9.21
C ALA A 10 -11.64 -0.88 9.70
N ARG A 11 -12.73 -1.51 10.17
CA ARG A 11 -13.90 -0.79 10.71
C ARG A 11 -13.54 -0.02 11.98
N GLU A 12 -12.79 -0.61 12.89
CA GLU A 12 -12.38 0.06 14.13
C GLU A 12 -11.36 1.18 13.88
N GLY A 13 -10.41 0.98 12.95
CA GLY A 13 -9.49 2.03 12.52
C GLY A 13 -10.23 3.25 11.97
N ARG A 14 -11.20 3.03 11.08
CA ARG A 14 -12.03 4.11 10.52
C ARG A 14 -12.88 4.81 11.59
N LYS A 15 -13.53 4.06 12.50
CA LYS A 15 -14.29 4.65 13.63
C LYS A 15 -13.42 5.51 14.54
N ALA A 16 -12.16 5.13 14.72
CA ALA A 16 -11.18 5.88 15.49
C ALA A 16 -10.57 7.07 14.72
N GLY A 17 -11.05 7.35 13.50
CA GLY A 17 -10.54 8.44 12.65
C GLY A 17 -9.10 8.21 12.18
N LYS A 18 -8.65 6.96 12.10
CA LYS A 18 -7.30 6.59 11.64
C LYS A 18 -7.32 6.28 10.15
N LEU A 19 -6.22 6.60 9.47
CA LEU A 19 -5.98 6.21 8.09
C LEU A 19 -5.86 4.68 8.00
N VAL A 20 -6.66 4.06 7.14
CA VAL A 20 -6.65 2.61 6.90
C VAL A 20 -6.03 2.32 5.54
N ILE A 21 -4.84 1.72 5.56
CA ILE A 21 -4.12 1.26 4.37
C ILE A 21 -4.25 -0.27 4.30
N LEU A 22 -4.67 -0.78 3.14
CA LEU A 22 -4.78 -2.21 2.89
C LEU A 22 -3.82 -2.64 1.78
N ASP A 23 -2.92 -3.54 2.13
CA ASP A 23 -2.20 -4.37 1.16
C ASP A 23 -2.99 -5.68 0.96
N PRO A 24 -3.58 -5.92 -0.23
CA PRO A 24 -4.45 -7.07 -0.47
C PRO A 24 -3.69 -8.37 -0.78
N ALA A 25 -2.41 -8.44 -0.45
CA ALA A 25 -1.55 -9.60 -0.66
C ALA A 25 -1.74 -10.69 0.42
N PRO A 26 -1.63 -11.98 0.07
CA PRO A 26 -1.64 -12.52 -1.29
C PRO A 26 -3.04 -12.44 -1.91
N ALA A 27 -3.10 -12.35 -3.25
CA ALA A 27 -4.33 -12.14 -4.00
C ALA A 27 -5.51 -13.02 -3.53
N ALA A 28 -6.52 -12.37 -2.95
CA ALA A 28 -7.71 -13.03 -2.42
C ALA A 28 -8.96 -12.17 -2.67
N ASN A 29 -10.11 -12.83 -2.82
CA ASN A 29 -11.40 -12.13 -2.86
C ASN A 29 -11.65 -11.42 -1.53
N LEU A 30 -11.72 -10.09 -1.57
CA LEU A 30 -12.11 -9.25 -0.44
C LEU A 30 -13.63 -9.06 -0.41
N PRO A 31 -14.26 -9.06 0.79
CA PRO A 31 -15.68 -8.78 0.90
C PRO A 31 -15.95 -7.29 0.66
N ASP A 32 -17.11 -6.97 0.05
CA ASP A 32 -17.43 -5.59 -0.35
C ASP A 32 -17.40 -4.58 0.80
N GLU A 33 -17.80 -5.02 1.99
CA GLU A 33 -17.77 -4.21 3.21
C GLU A 33 -16.38 -3.70 3.61
N LEU A 34 -15.31 -4.38 3.16
CA LEU A 34 -13.94 -3.99 3.45
C LEU A 34 -13.54 -2.74 2.64
N TYR A 35 -13.94 -2.64 1.37
CA TYR A 35 -13.54 -1.52 0.51
C TYR A 35 -13.99 -0.17 1.08
N HIS A 36 -15.20 -0.11 1.63
CA HIS A 36 -15.73 1.10 2.28
C HIS A 36 -14.97 1.51 3.55
N CYS A 37 -14.18 0.60 4.11
CA CYS A 37 -13.41 0.84 5.33
C CYS A 37 -11.95 1.21 5.04
N VAL A 38 -11.53 1.18 3.78
CA VAL A 38 -10.13 1.37 3.35
C VAL A 38 -9.98 2.73 2.70
N ASP A 39 -9.02 3.51 3.18
CA ASP A 39 -8.70 4.81 2.60
C ASP A 39 -7.71 4.67 1.45
N VAL A 40 -6.74 3.75 1.57
CA VAL A 40 -5.74 3.46 0.53
C VAL A 40 -5.65 1.95 0.32
N ILE A 41 -5.83 1.47 -0.90
CA ILE A 41 -5.54 0.07 -1.26
C ILE A 41 -4.31 -0.01 -2.17
N LYS A 42 -3.46 -1.01 -1.92
CA LYS A 42 -2.16 -1.14 -2.59
C LYS A 42 -1.98 -2.48 -3.35
N PRO A 43 -2.81 -2.79 -4.37
CA PRO A 43 -2.62 -4.02 -5.14
C PRO A 43 -1.39 -3.94 -6.04
N ASN A 44 -0.71 -5.06 -6.29
CA ASN A 44 0.09 -5.23 -7.51
C ASN A 44 -0.82 -5.60 -8.70
N GLU A 45 -0.26 -5.71 -9.91
CA GLU A 45 -1.00 -6.07 -11.13
C GLU A 45 -1.83 -7.36 -10.97
N THR A 46 -1.24 -8.42 -10.40
CA THR A 46 -1.92 -9.72 -10.22
C THR A 46 -3.12 -9.59 -9.26
N GLU A 47 -2.95 -8.88 -8.15
CA GLU A 47 -4.01 -8.60 -7.19
C GLU A 47 -5.08 -7.69 -7.79
N LEU A 48 -4.68 -6.66 -8.55
CA LEU A 48 -5.58 -5.71 -9.18
C LEU A 48 -6.51 -6.43 -10.16
N GLY A 49 -5.95 -7.28 -11.02
CA GLY A 49 -6.72 -8.10 -11.94
C GLY A 49 -7.70 -9.04 -11.22
N LEU A 50 -7.26 -9.66 -10.11
CA LEU A 50 -8.09 -10.58 -9.35
C LEU A 50 -9.23 -9.89 -8.58
N LEU A 51 -8.95 -8.75 -7.95
CA LEU A 51 -9.94 -7.97 -7.21
C LEU A 51 -11.00 -7.37 -8.14
N THR A 52 -10.59 -6.92 -9.33
CA THR A 52 -11.47 -6.21 -10.27
C THR A 52 -12.14 -7.14 -11.28
N GLY A 53 -11.53 -8.30 -11.56
CA GLY A 53 -11.94 -9.20 -12.65
C GLY A 53 -11.61 -8.63 -14.04
N MET A 54 -10.66 -7.71 -14.13
CA MET A 54 -10.31 -6.98 -15.35
C MET A 54 -8.89 -7.32 -15.81
N PRO A 55 -8.57 -7.18 -17.11
CA PRO A 55 -7.19 -7.26 -17.60
C PRO A 55 -6.35 -6.12 -17.02
N VAL A 56 -5.03 -6.31 -16.99
CA VAL A 56 -4.04 -5.39 -16.40
C VAL A 56 -2.71 -5.42 -17.18
N ASP A 57 -2.74 -5.82 -18.45
CA ASP A 57 -1.52 -6.00 -19.26
C ASP A 57 -0.99 -4.66 -19.81
N THR A 58 -1.84 -3.63 -19.82
CA THR A 58 -1.51 -2.29 -20.32
C THR A 58 -1.83 -1.22 -19.28
N ALA A 59 -1.17 -0.06 -19.39
CA ALA A 59 -1.41 1.08 -18.50
C ALA A 59 -2.88 1.55 -18.49
N GLU A 60 -3.55 1.52 -19.65
CA GLU A 60 -4.97 1.88 -19.77
C GLU A 60 -5.87 0.87 -19.05
N GLU A 61 -5.54 -0.42 -19.10
CA GLU A 61 -6.25 -1.47 -18.39
C GLU A 61 -6.06 -1.38 -16.87
N ILE A 62 -4.83 -1.09 -16.43
CA ILE A 62 -4.50 -0.83 -15.02
C ILE A 62 -5.30 0.37 -14.50
N GLU A 63 -5.35 1.48 -15.25
CA GLU A 63 -6.12 2.67 -14.86
C GLU A 63 -7.62 2.36 -14.73
N ARG A 64 -8.18 1.60 -15.67
CA ARG A 64 -9.59 1.17 -15.63
C ARG A 64 -9.88 0.22 -14.47
N ALA A 65 -8.97 -0.70 -14.18
CA ALA A 65 -9.08 -1.61 -13.04
C ALA A 65 -8.99 -0.83 -11.71
N ALA A 66 -8.08 0.15 -11.60
CA ALA A 66 -7.99 1.03 -10.44
C ALA A 66 -9.28 1.84 -10.23
N CYS A 67 -9.84 2.41 -11.31
CA CYS A 67 -11.13 3.10 -11.26
C CYS A 67 -12.25 2.22 -10.67
N ARG A 68 -12.27 0.92 -10.99
CA ARG A 68 -13.26 -0.03 -10.45
C ARG A 68 -13.17 -0.18 -8.93
N LEU A 69 -11.98 -0.09 -8.35
CA LEU A 69 -11.79 -0.14 -6.88
C LEU A 69 -12.27 1.15 -6.21
N LEU A 70 -12.05 2.31 -6.83
CA LEU A 70 -12.60 3.59 -6.36
C LEU A 70 -14.13 3.56 -6.35
N GLU A 71 -14.75 3.02 -7.40
CA GLU A 71 -16.21 2.84 -7.47
C GLU A 71 -16.76 1.89 -6.39
N ARG A 72 -15.94 0.95 -5.89
CA ARG A 72 -16.29 0.08 -4.75
C ARG A 72 -16.14 0.78 -3.40
N GLY A 73 -15.69 2.02 -3.37
CA GLY A 73 -15.67 2.87 -2.19
C GLY A 73 -14.33 2.98 -1.47
N VAL A 74 -13.23 2.56 -2.10
CA VAL A 74 -11.87 2.86 -1.61
C VAL A 74 -11.56 4.35 -1.84
N GLY A 75 -10.85 4.98 -0.91
CA GLY A 75 -10.45 6.39 -1.04
C GLY A 75 -9.40 6.65 -2.13
N SER A 76 -8.38 5.80 -2.26
CA SER A 76 -7.33 5.87 -3.28
C SER A 76 -6.71 4.49 -3.58
N VAL A 77 -6.11 4.36 -4.77
CA VAL A 77 -5.44 3.13 -5.24
C VAL A 77 -3.99 3.46 -5.58
N VAL A 78 -3.04 2.65 -5.10
CA VAL A 78 -1.60 2.81 -5.37
C VAL A 78 -1.01 1.49 -5.89
N ASP A 79 -0.39 1.48 -7.07
CA ASP A 79 0.30 0.30 -7.61
C ASP A 79 1.75 0.24 -7.09
N THR A 80 2.20 -0.94 -6.69
CA THR A 80 3.57 -1.16 -6.18
C THR A 80 4.11 -2.53 -6.60
N THR A 81 4.79 -2.60 -7.73
CA THR A 81 5.56 -3.79 -8.10
C THR A 81 6.81 -3.93 -7.20
N ALA A 82 6.96 -5.11 -6.58
CA ALA A 82 8.07 -5.60 -5.73
C ALA A 82 8.54 -4.78 -4.50
N ALA A 83 8.17 -3.50 -4.39
CA ALA A 83 8.63 -2.56 -3.35
C ALA A 83 7.54 -2.19 -2.33
N GLY A 84 6.34 -2.78 -2.46
CA GLY A 84 5.12 -2.33 -1.80
C GLY A 84 5.10 -2.47 -0.29
N ASP A 85 5.69 -3.53 0.27
CA ASP A 85 5.75 -3.74 1.72
C ASP A 85 6.62 -2.69 2.39
N SER A 86 7.78 -2.42 1.80
CA SER A 86 8.75 -1.44 2.25
C SER A 86 8.21 -0.01 2.12
N PHE A 87 7.52 0.27 1.00
CA PHE A 87 6.80 1.53 0.80
C PHE A 87 5.76 1.75 1.91
N THR A 88 4.93 0.74 2.18
CA THR A 88 3.86 0.83 3.18
C THR A 88 4.42 1.01 4.59
N ALA A 89 5.44 0.23 4.94
CA ALA A 89 6.11 0.32 6.23
C ALA A 89 6.78 1.69 6.44
N ALA A 90 7.49 2.20 5.43
CA ALA A 90 8.12 3.51 5.45
C ALA A 90 7.07 4.62 5.55
N MET A 91 6.03 4.60 4.72
CA MET A 91 4.97 5.62 4.76
C MET A 91 4.29 5.66 6.13
N ALA A 92 3.98 4.49 6.71
CA ALA A 92 3.42 4.40 8.06
C ALA A 92 4.37 4.95 9.13
N MET A 93 5.67 4.63 9.04
CA MET A 93 6.71 5.13 9.95
C MET A 93 6.77 6.67 9.94
N PHE A 94 6.91 7.27 8.75
CA PHE A 94 7.01 8.73 8.63
C PHE A 94 5.72 9.46 9.03
N LEU A 95 4.54 8.88 8.76
CA LEU A 95 3.27 9.46 9.24
C LEU A 95 3.17 9.45 10.78
N THR A 96 3.78 8.47 11.47
CA THR A 96 3.81 8.46 12.95
C THR A 96 4.78 9.49 13.54
N GLU A 97 5.76 9.94 12.77
CA GLU A 97 6.75 10.97 13.16
C GLU A 97 6.31 12.41 12.83
N ALA A 98 5.02 12.61 12.55
CA ALA A 98 4.40 13.92 12.24
C ALA A 98 4.86 14.57 10.93
N TYR A 99 5.42 13.81 9.98
CA TYR A 99 5.64 14.27 8.62
C TYR A 99 4.30 14.42 7.86
N SER A 100 4.28 15.31 6.86
CA SER A 100 3.12 15.45 5.97
C SER A 100 2.95 14.18 5.13
N LEU A 101 1.74 14.01 4.56
CA LEU A 101 1.49 12.91 3.63
C LEU A 101 2.44 12.96 2.42
N GLU A 102 2.71 14.15 1.86
CA GLU A 102 3.65 14.27 0.75
C GLU A 102 5.05 13.81 1.15
N GLN A 103 5.52 14.24 2.34
CA GLN A 103 6.82 13.84 2.85
C GLN A 103 6.89 12.32 3.06
N ALA A 104 5.90 11.74 3.74
CA ALA A 104 5.84 10.30 3.98
C ALA A 104 5.83 9.49 2.69
N ILE A 105 5.14 9.96 1.65
CA ILE A 105 5.16 9.34 0.32
C ILE A 105 6.55 9.46 -0.31
N THR A 106 7.18 10.63 -0.30
CA THR A 106 8.54 10.83 -0.83
C THR A 106 9.53 9.85 -0.20
N PHE A 107 9.52 9.72 1.13
CA PHE A 107 10.40 8.80 1.83
C PHE A 107 10.10 7.33 1.53
N ALA A 108 8.82 6.98 1.44
CA ALA A 108 8.42 5.63 1.11
C ALA A 108 8.89 5.22 -0.30
N ILE A 109 8.92 6.16 -1.25
CA ILE A 109 9.51 5.95 -2.59
C ILE A 109 11.01 5.69 -2.50
N GLU A 110 11.75 6.45 -1.69
CA GLU A 110 13.20 6.26 -1.53
C GLU A 110 13.53 4.89 -0.91
N VAL A 111 12.82 4.50 0.15
CA VAL A 111 12.98 3.18 0.78
C VAL A 111 12.63 2.07 -0.20
N ALA A 112 11.52 2.20 -0.93
CA ALA A 112 11.11 1.28 -1.98
C ALA A 112 12.17 1.14 -3.10
N ALA A 113 12.76 2.26 -3.54
CA ALA A 113 13.80 2.29 -4.56
C ALA A 113 15.07 1.53 -4.11
N VAL A 114 15.43 1.59 -2.82
CA VAL A 114 16.55 0.81 -2.30
C VAL A 114 16.23 -0.69 -2.25
N VAL A 115 15.01 -1.05 -1.85
CA VAL A 115 14.58 -2.46 -1.72
C VAL A 115 14.66 -3.19 -3.06
N VAL A 116 14.22 -2.56 -4.15
CA VAL A 116 14.23 -3.19 -5.49
C VAL A 116 15.64 -3.39 -6.05
N THR A 117 16.67 -2.77 -5.47
CA THR A 117 18.07 -2.96 -5.87
C THR A 117 18.75 -4.13 -5.14
N ARG A 118 18.09 -4.71 -4.13
CA ARG A 118 18.65 -5.75 -3.27
C ARG A 118 17.99 -7.10 -3.52
N PRO A 119 18.75 -8.22 -3.52
CA PRO A 119 18.16 -9.54 -3.62
C PRO A 119 17.42 -9.94 -2.33
N GLY A 120 16.26 -10.56 -2.48
CA GLY A 120 15.40 -11.03 -1.38
C GLY A 120 14.22 -10.09 -1.08
N ALA A 121 13.23 -10.56 -0.32
CA ALA A 121 11.99 -9.83 -0.03
C ALA A 121 12.03 -9.10 1.32
N GLN A 122 11.96 -9.81 2.45
CA GLN A 122 12.12 -9.15 3.77
C GLN A 122 13.57 -8.77 4.05
N SER A 123 14.53 -9.56 3.55
CA SER A 123 15.96 -9.30 3.74
C SER A 123 16.48 -8.09 2.97
N SER A 124 15.71 -7.55 2.03
CA SER A 124 16.05 -6.33 1.28
C SER A 124 15.51 -5.06 1.94
N ILE A 125 14.65 -5.18 2.96
CA ILE A 125 14.10 -4.04 3.71
C ILE A 125 15.23 -3.38 4.53
N PRO A 126 15.50 -2.08 4.33
CA PRO A 126 16.51 -1.36 5.09
C PRO A 126 16.16 -1.29 6.58
N ASN A 127 17.16 -1.42 7.45
CA ASN A 127 16.99 -1.19 8.89
C ASN A 127 16.93 0.31 9.22
N GLU A 128 16.64 0.65 10.48
CA GLU A 128 16.49 2.04 10.92
C GLU A 128 17.73 2.92 10.64
N ASP A 129 18.94 2.37 10.80
CA ASP A 129 20.18 3.12 10.54
C ASP A 129 20.35 3.36 9.03
N GLU A 130 20.03 2.39 8.18
CA GLU A 130 20.05 2.55 6.73
C GLU A 130 19.00 3.55 6.25
N ILE A 131 17.80 3.56 6.87
CA ILE A 131 16.77 4.56 6.60
C ILE A 131 17.29 5.96 6.96
N ARG A 132 17.97 6.11 8.11
CA ARG A 132 18.60 7.36 8.52
C ARG A 132 19.73 7.79 7.57
N GLU A 133 20.48 6.84 6.99
CA GLU A 133 21.54 7.12 6.00
C GLU A 133 20.97 7.52 4.63
N ILE A 134 19.91 6.85 4.14
CA ILE A 134 19.15 7.26 2.96
C ILE A 134 18.64 8.71 3.15
N HIS A 135 18.21 8.99 4.38
CA HIS A 135 17.77 10.29 4.87
C HIS A 135 18.95 11.23 5.26
N GLY A 136 20.21 10.83 5.06
CA GLY A 136 21.40 11.66 5.33
C GLY A 136 21.52 12.92 4.46
N LEU A 137 20.55 13.15 3.56
CA LEU A 137 20.30 14.40 2.85
C LEU A 137 19.31 15.34 3.57
N PHE A 138 18.90 15.06 4.81
CA PHE A 138 18.06 15.97 5.59
C PHE A 138 18.85 16.68 6.68
N ILE A 139 19.79 17.51 6.22
CA ILE A 139 20.11 18.79 6.86
C ILE A 139 20.16 19.84 5.76
#